data_AF-X1VQ19-F1
#
_entry.id   AF-X1VQ19-F1
#
_cell.length_a   1.000
_cell.length_b   1.000
_cell.length_c   1.000
_cell.angle_alpha   90.00
_cell.angle_beta   90.00
_cell.angle_gamma   90.00
#
_symmetry.space_group_name_H-M   'P 1'
#
loop_
_entity.id
_entity.type
_entity.pdbx_description
1 polymer ?
#
loop_
_entity_poly.entity_id
_entity_poly.type
_entity_poly.pdbx_seq_one_letter_code
_entity_poly.pdbx_strand_id
1 'polypeptide(L)'
;VVYGPNYSRLEAGKDNILFLEIRNTGNKPITDIRLSSVKPEGWVIDFKPAKIDCLVPGSLQTIEVNVKPPKKAAGRRYYLTI
;
A
#
# COMPACT_ATOMS: atom_id res chain seq x y z
N VAL A 1 -14.63 12.25 5.22
CA VAL A 1 -14.77 10.79 5.05
C VAL A 1 -15.08 10.55 3.59
N VAL A 2 -14.12 10.03 2.81
CA VAL A 2 -14.30 9.84 1.36
C VAL A 2 -15.10 8.55 1.14
N TYR A 3 -16.32 8.68 0.63
CA TYR A 3 -17.18 7.57 0.23
C TYR A 3 -16.97 7.28 -1.26
N GLY A 4 -16.16 6.27 -1.56
CA GLY A 4 -15.98 5.70 -2.88
C GLY A 4 -15.30 4.34 -2.73
N PRO A 5 -15.57 3.36 -3.60
CA PRO A 5 -14.85 2.10 -3.51
C PRO A 5 -13.37 2.33 -3.86
N ASN A 6 -12.46 1.86 -3.01
CA ASN A 6 -11.00 2.03 -3.14
C ASN A 6 -10.44 1.18 -4.28
N TYR A 7 -10.76 1.53 -5.54
CA TYR A 7 -10.20 0.91 -6.72
C TYR A 7 -9.16 1.83 -7.36
N SER A 8 -7.97 1.30 -7.60
CA SER A 8 -6.96 1.94 -8.44
C SER A 8 -6.86 1.20 -9.77
N ARG A 9 -6.77 1.93 -10.87
CA ARG A 9 -6.52 1.33 -12.18
C ARG A 9 -5.02 1.09 -12.34
N LEU A 10 -4.65 -0.15 -12.62
CA LEU A 10 -3.26 -0.57 -12.79
C LEU A 10 -3.03 -1.04 -14.22
N GLU A 11 -1.87 -0.74 -14.77
CA GLU A 11 -1.41 -1.25 -16.05
C GLU A 11 -0.59 -2.53 -15.84
N ALA A 12 -0.99 -3.61 -16.52
CA ALA A 12 -0.32 -4.88 -16.44
C ALA A 12 1.10 -4.82 -17.02
N GLY A 13 2.06 -5.44 -16.33
CA GLY A 13 3.46 -5.49 -16.72
C GLY A 13 4.25 -4.21 -16.45
N LYS A 14 3.61 -3.16 -15.91
CA LYS A 14 4.27 -1.91 -15.53
C LYS A 14 4.22 -1.71 -14.03
N ASP A 15 5.14 -0.87 -13.56
CA ASP A 15 5.13 -0.34 -12.21
C ASP A 15 3.98 0.66 -12.08
N ASN A 16 3.16 0.50 -11.04
CA ASN A 16 2.03 1.38 -10.75
C ASN A 16 2.20 1.92 -9.34
N ILE A 17 2.43 3.22 -9.24
CA ILE A 17 2.73 3.87 -7.98
C ILE A 17 1.44 4.36 -7.32
N LEU A 18 1.21 3.90 -6.10
CA LEU A 18 0.12 4.34 -5.22
C LEU A 18 0.71 4.98 -3.97
N PHE A 19 -0.02 5.92 -3.38
CA PHE A 19 0.37 6.55 -2.12
C PHE A 19 -0.62 6.17 -1.03
N LEU A 20 -0.12 5.68 0.10
CA LEU A 20 -0.90 5.34 1.28
C LEU A 20 -0.51 6.25 2.44
N GLU A 21 -1.50 6.78 3.15
CA GLU A 21 -1.29 7.54 4.36
C GLU A 21 -1.52 6.67 5.60
N ILE A 22 -0.49 6.57 6.45
CA ILE A 22 -0.54 5.86 7.71
C ILE A 22 -0.55 6.90 8.83
N ARG A 23 -1.58 6.84 9.68
CA ARG A 23 -1.76 7.75 10.82
C ARG A 23 -1.74 7.00 12.13
N ASN A 24 -0.96 7.50 13.10
CA ASN A 24 -1.08 7.02 14.48
C ASN A 24 -2.23 7.76 15.17
N THR A 25 -3.36 7.09 15.33
CA THR A 25 -4.55 7.62 16.04
C THR A 25 -4.56 7.28 17.54
N GLY A 26 -3.53 6.60 18.04
CA GLY A 26 -3.33 6.33 19.45
C GLY A 26 -2.73 7.52 20.22
N ASN A 27 -2.44 7.29 21.50
CA ASN A 27 -1.87 8.29 22.40
C ASN A 27 -0.41 7.99 22.81
N LYS A 28 0.21 6.97 22.21
CA LYS A 28 1.63 6.61 22.41
C LYS A 28 2.35 6.45 21.07
N PRO A 29 3.68 6.68 21.02
CA PRO A 29 4.48 6.37 19.83
C PRO A 29 4.37 4.89 19.46
N ILE A 30 4.24 4.61 18.15
CA ILE A 30 4.34 3.26 17.58
C ILE A 30 5.71 3.16 16.93
N THR A 31 6.45 2.11 17.22
CA THR A 31 7.81 1.90 16.70
C THR A 31 7.91 0.60 15.91
N ASP A 32 8.92 0.50 15.05
CA ASP A 32 9.24 -0.69 14.27
C ASP A 32 8.06 -1.21 13.41
N ILE A 33 7.39 -0.28 12.72
CA ILE A 33 6.24 -0.59 11.86
C ILE A 33 6.75 -1.24 10.58
N ARG A 34 6.31 -2.48 10.35
CA ARG A 34 6.59 -3.25 9.13
C ARG A 34 5.32 -3.38 8.30
N LEU A 35 5.49 -3.31 6.99
CA LEU A 35 4.40 -3.39 6.02
C LEU A 35 4.48 -4.75 5.32
N SER A 36 3.32 -5.32 5.03
CA SER A 36 3.22 -6.58 4.30
C SER A 36 2.03 -6.51 3.35
N SER A 37 1.94 -7.46 2.42
CA SER A 37 0.77 -7.51 1.54
C SER A 37 0.38 -8.94 1.22
N VAL A 38 -0.93 -9.15 1.10
CA VAL A 38 -1.49 -10.35 0.47
C VAL A 38 -1.93 -9.96 -0.93
N LYS A 39 -1.42 -10.70 -1.92
CA LYS A 39 -1.55 -10.38 -3.34
C LYS A 39 -1.81 -11.64 -4.17
N PRO A 40 -2.48 -11.52 -5.34
CA PRO A 40 -2.60 -12.61 -6.27
C PRO A 40 -1.24 -13.16 -6.69
N GLU A 41 -1.24 -14.42 -7.11
CA GLU A 41 -0.03 -15.09 -7.57
C GLU A 41 0.65 -14.33 -8.72
N GLY A 42 1.98 -14.21 -8.65
CA GLY A 42 2.80 -13.56 -9.66
C GLY A 42 2.76 -12.03 -9.68
N TRP A 43 1.98 -11.38 -8.80
CA TRP A 43 2.05 -9.93 -8.60
C TRP A 43 3.24 -9.56 -7.74
N VAL A 44 3.83 -8.39 -7.96
CA VAL A 44 4.89 -7.82 -7.10
C VAL A 44 4.34 -6.56 -6.43
N ILE A 45 4.63 -6.41 -5.14
CA ILE A 45 4.28 -5.23 -4.35
C ILE A 45 5.50 -4.84 -3.53
N ASP A 46 5.93 -3.60 -3.67
CA ASP A 46 7.07 -3.02 -2.94
C ASP A 46 6.63 -1.76 -2.18
N PHE A 47 7.18 -1.57 -0.98
CA PHE A 47 6.89 -0.43 -0.12
C PHE A 47 8.11 0.49 0.03
N LYS A 48 7.89 1.80 -0.05
CA LYS A 48 8.90 2.81 0.25
C LYS A 48 8.35 3.89 1.18
N PRO A 49 8.95 4.09 2.37
CA PRO A 49 10.02 3.27 2.97
C PRO A 49 9.55 1.83 3.29
N ALA A 50 10.50 0.89 3.38
CA ALA A 50 10.20 -0.51 3.70
C ALA A 50 9.77 -0.74 5.17
N LYS A 51 10.12 0.21 6.05
CA LYS A 51 9.70 0.26 7.46
C LYS A 51 9.53 1.71 7.91
N ILE A 52 8.75 1.93 8.95
CA ILE A 52 8.63 3.22 9.63
C ILE A 52 9.15 3.03 11.05
N ASP A 53 10.28 3.67 11.38
CA ASP A 53 10.97 3.45 12.65
C ASP A 53 10.13 3.92 13.85
N CYS A 54 9.47 5.07 13.73
CA CYS A 54 8.61 5.62 14.75
C CYS A 54 7.54 6.53 14.14
N LEU A 55 6.31 6.43 14.64
CA LEU A 55 5.21 7.34 14.35
C LEU A 55 4.59 7.82 15.66
N VAL A 56 4.78 9.11 15.98
CA VAL A 56 4.28 9.70 17.24
C VAL A 56 2.77 9.97 17.18
N PRO A 57 2.08 10.13 18.32
CA PRO A 57 0.64 10.37 18.36
C PRO A 57 0.19 11.53 17.48
N GLY A 58 -0.85 11.31 16.68
CA GLY A 58 -1.44 12.33 15.80
C GLY A 58 -0.68 12.56 14.49
N SER A 59 0.56 12.07 14.36
CA SER A 59 1.35 12.20 13.14
C SER A 59 0.89 11.25 12.03
N LEU A 60 1.26 11.62 10.81
CA LEU A 60 0.96 10.92 9.58
C LEU A 60 2.24 10.73 8.77
N GLN A 61 2.38 9.56 8.17
CA GLN A 61 3.45 9.22 7.23
C GLN A 61 2.81 8.76 5.92
N THR A 62 3.19 9.38 4.81
CA THR A 62 2.85 8.88 3.48
C THR A 62 3.90 7.87 3.05
N ILE A 63 3.46 6.74 2.52
CA ILE A 63 4.32 5.72 1.91
C ILE A 63 3.95 5.56 0.44
N GLU A 64 4.94 5.17 -0.36
CA GLU A 64 4.79 4.79 -1.75
C GLU A 64 4.64 3.26 -1.83
N VAL A 65 3.64 2.79 -2.56
CA VAL A 65 3.35 1.38 -2.81
C VAL A 65 3.44 1.16 -4.31
N ASN A 66 4.47 0.47 -4.77
CA ASN A 66 4.58 0.05 -6.16
C ASN A 66 3.86 -1.28 -6.35
N VAL A 67 2.84 -1.31 -7.20
CA VAL A 67 2.11 -2.52 -7.55
C VAL A 67 2.40 -2.86 -9.01
N LYS A 68 2.93 -4.06 -9.24
CA LYS A 68 3.27 -4.56 -10.58
C LYS A 68 2.51 -5.84 -10.86
N PRO A 69 1.33 -5.75 -11.52
CA PRO A 69 0.65 -6.92 -12.05
C PRO A 69 1.51 -7.59 -13.13
N PRO A 70 1.48 -8.92 -13.26
CA PRO A 70 2.17 -9.59 -14.36
C PRO A 70 1.57 -9.14 -15.71
N LYS A 71 2.37 -9.11 -16.77
CA LYS A 71 1.94 -8.67 -18.12
C LYS A 71 0.70 -9.42 -18.65
N LYS A 72 0.53 -10.67 -18.22
CA LYS A 72 -0.60 -11.55 -18.59
C LYS A 72 -1.83 -11.43 -17.67
N ALA A 73 -1.84 -10.50 -16.72
CA ALA A 73 -2.98 -10.30 -15.84
C ALA A 73 -4.24 -9.95 -16.64
N ALA A 74 -5.35 -10.65 -16.36
CA ALA A 74 -6.62 -10.38 -17.02
C ALA A 74 -7.17 -9.01 -16.58
N GLY A 75 -7.80 -8.29 -17.51
CA GLY A 75 -8.45 -7.00 -17.25
C GLY A 75 -9.74 -7.11 -16.43
N ARG A 76 -9.60 -7.43 -15.14
CA ARG A 76 -10.70 -7.54 -14.17
C ARG A 76 -10.28 -6.95 -12.83
N ARG A 77 -11.20 -6.95 -11.86
CA ARG A 77 -10.92 -6.51 -10.49
C ARG A 77 -10.15 -7.60 -9.72
N TYR A 78 -9.18 -7.16 -8.92
CA TYR A 78 -8.45 -7.99 -7.97
C TYR A 78 -8.51 -7.32 -6.60
N TYR A 79 -8.42 -8.13 -5.56
CA TYR A 79 -8.32 -7.67 -4.18
C TYR A 79 -6.88 -7.77 -3.71
N LEU A 80 -6.41 -6.70 -3.06
CA LEU A 80 -5.11 -6.62 -2.41
C LEU A 80 -5.36 -6.27 -0.95
N THR A 81 -4.60 -6.89 -0.05
CA THR A 81 -4.53 -6.48 1.36
C THR A 81 -3.14 -5.93 1.62
N ILE A 82 -3.08 -4.79 2.30
CA ILE A 82 -1.87 -4.09 2.75
C ILE A 82 -1.98 -3.91 4.26
#